data_AF-A0A1S3S1Y9-F1
#
_entry.id   AF-A0A1S3S1Y9-F1
#
_cell.length_a   1.000
_cell.length_b   1.000
_cell.length_c   1.000
_cell.angle_alpha   90.00
_cell.angle_beta   90.00
_cell.angle_gamma   90.00
#
_symmetry.space_group_name_H-M   'P 1'
#
loop_
_entity.id
_entity.type
_entity.pdbx_description
1 polymer ?
#
loop_
_entity_poly.entity_id
_entity_poly.type
_entity_poly.pdbx_seq_one_letter_code
_entity_poly.pdbx_strand_id
1 'polypeptide(L)'
;MIKLIDEEFKTYFPNEGKRGPIREQIDTFSLDTNSLFGKHPEMSLHLIFLKTEETELKAKLNCDLREKKKKMYSTLTESIKDSMHQCYIRASEHTGKDSLKRMKDELHHHMKNNNIFHKAKKDMLGCLINLKDHIVMQLKCKLQESMDLSLKTPNSSFLPDDVTVEYNKMKMYYEKLMGCSSTVQFTPRLDLHTKTTTFESQSGNGRKCVQVSPNVTMLTPEIDKELTTHNRKPTYRLQCPKAGLFQCSSTGLVFLMEGKGDMIYMMTQWDSSLLGSMTPAGPLFSIDCPQQCVRQLHLPHCMCDEKDDNLSVAHVTDGNMEIVQPLKTTATHVIVTITHLSLFGLIRNWFSFLPVRSQVLLFFRPQWNRPQKRILNVMLLPKNVPLCEVEHQQKGSTFIQSSSKCTLTPRGKYGLCCKLVANSSTKTKSGQFDYDYSPNFHPTFQVFLDCMSGAENIRLSLLDRGSNDQRVWECLIPKG
;
A
#
# COMPACT_ATOMS: atom_id res chain seq x y z
N MET A 1 -42.01 -17.96 -7.26
CA MET A 1 -41.54 -16.77 -6.52
C MET A 1 -40.29 -16.14 -7.15
N ILE A 2 -39.18 -16.88 -7.35
CA ILE A 2 -37.96 -16.35 -8.00
C ILE A 2 -38.21 -15.80 -9.42
N LYS A 3 -39.02 -16.47 -10.25
CA LYS A 3 -39.38 -16.00 -11.60
C LYS A 3 -40.18 -14.68 -11.62
N LEU A 4 -40.96 -14.39 -10.58
CA LEU A 4 -41.78 -13.17 -10.51
C LEU A 4 -40.94 -11.95 -10.13
N ILE A 5 -39.98 -12.13 -9.21
CA ILE A 5 -39.00 -11.10 -8.84
C ILE A 5 -38.12 -10.73 -10.05
N ASP A 6 -37.73 -11.72 -10.86
CA ASP A 6 -36.86 -11.51 -12.01
C ASP A 6 -37.55 -10.74 -13.14
N GLU A 7 -38.84 -10.95 -13.37
CA GLU A 7 -39.63 -10.19 -14.34
C GLU A 7 -39.89 -8.75 -13.88
N GLU A 8 -40.27 -8.54 -12.61
CA GLU A 8 -40.47 -7.20 -12.06
C GLU A 8 -39.14 -6.42 -12.01
N PHE A 9 -38.03 -7.07 -11.64
CA PHE A 9 -36.68 -6.47 -11.68
C PHE A 9 -36.28 -6.05 -13.11
N LYS A 10 -36.58 -6.87 -14.14
CA LYS A 10 -36.30 -6.53 -15.54
C LYS A 10 -37.10 -5.33 -16.04
N THR A 11 -38.29 -5.06 -15.50
CA THR A 11 -39.04 -3.83 -15.86
C THR A 11 -38.35 -2.56 -15.37
N TYR A 12 -37.69 -2.61 -14.21
CA TYR A 12 -36.95 -1.47 -13.65
C TYR A 12 -35.48 -1.40 -14.12
N PHE A 13 -34.92 -2.53 -14.56
CA PHE A 13 -33.57 -2.68 -15.09
C PHE A 13 -33.56 -3.44 -16.43
N PRO A 14 -34.08 -2.83 -17.52
CA PRO A 14 -34.14 -3.47 -18.83
C PRO A 14 -32.74 -3.67 -19.41
N ASN A 15 -32.49 -4.87 -19.96
CA ASN A 15 -31.22 -5.21 -20.58
C ASN A 15 -31.24 -4.80 -22.06
N GLU A 16 -31.08 -3.51 -22.35
CA GLU A 16 -31.22 -2.93 -23.70
C GLU A 16 -29.95 -3.05 -24.58
N GLY A 17 -28.95 -3.80 -24.13
CA GLY A 17 -27.66 -3.91 -24.80
C GLY A 17 -27.68 -4.85 -26.01
N LYS A 18 -27.12 -4.39 -27.15
CA LYS A 18 -26.88 -5.23 -28.35
C LYS A 18 -25.80 -6.31 -28.17
N ARG A 19 -25.09 -6.34 -27.04
CA ARG A 19 -24.01 -7.31 -26.75
C ARG A 19 -24.48 -8.31 -25.70
N GLY A 20 -24.18 -9.58 -25.92
CA GLY A 20 -24.46 -10.67 -24.97
C GLY A 20 -23.76 -10.48 -23.61
N PRO A 21 -24.00 -11.39 -22.64
CA PRO A 21 -23.39 -11.36 -21.32
C PRO A 21 -21.89 -11.07 -21.32
N ILE A 22 -21.42 -10.28 -20.34
CA ILE A 22 -19.99 -9.92 -20.20
C ILE A 22 -19.10 -11.16 -20.15
N ARG A 23 -19.57 -12.24 -19.52
CA ARG A 23 -18.87 -13.53 -19.51
C ARG A 23 -18.62 -14.08 -20.91
N GLU A 24 -19.63 -14.06 -21.79
CA GLU A 24 -19.48 -14.52 -23.17
C GLU A 24 -18.48 -13.65 -23.93
N GLN A 25 -18.45 -12.34 -23.67
CA GLN A 25 -17.48 -11.43 -24.28
C GLN A 25 -16.03 -11.74 -23.82
N ILE A 26 -15.84 -12.10 -22.54
CA ILE A 26 -14.53 -12.53 -22.01
C ILE A 26 -14.12 -13.87 -22.64
N ASP A 27 -15.05 -14.82 -22.75
CA ASP A 27 -14.78 -16.15 -23.30
C ASP A 27 -14.46 -16.07 -24.82
N THR A 28 -15.10 -15.14 -25.53
CA THR A 28 -14.91 -14.91 -26.99
C THR A 28 -13.62 -14.16 -27.31
N PHE A 29 -13.09 -13.34 -26.40
CA PHE A 29 -11.82 -12.65 -26.60
C PHE A 29 -10.72 -13.64 -26.99
N SER A 30 -9.83 -13.30 -27.92
CA SER A 30 -8.74 -14.17 -28.34
C SER A 30 -7.58 -13.33 -28.87
N LEU A 31 -6.35 -13.72 -28.55
CA LEU A 31 -5.13 -13.19 -29.17
C LEU A 31 -4.86 -13.80 -30.55
N ASP A 32 -5.70 -14.73 -30.99
CA ASP A 32 -5.62 -15.43 -32.27
C ASP A 32 -4.27 -16.14 -32.50
N THR A 33 -3.68 -16.66 -31.41
CA THR A 33 -2.39 -17.36 -31.42
C THR A 33 -2.36 -18.57 -32.35
N ASN A 34 -3.50 -19.21 -32.60
CA ASN A 34 -3.62 -20.35 -33.52
C ASN A 34 -3.39 -19.94 -35.00
N SER A 35 -3.86 -18.77 -35.42
CA SER A 35 -3.64 -18.29 -36.79
C SER A 35 -2.19 -17.85 -37.00
N LEU A 36 -1.57 -17.32 -35.94
CA LEU A 36 -0.16 -16.95 -35.91
C LEU A 36 0.77 -18.18 -35.93
N PHE A 37 0.35 -19.30 -35.34
CA PHE A 37 1.11 -20.54 -35.33
C PHE A 37 1.39 -21.07 -36.74
N GLY A 38 0.43 -20.92 -37.66
CA GLY A 38 0.60 -21.33 -39.06
C GLY A 38 1.49 -20.39 -39.88
N LYS A 39 1.66 -19.14 -39.45
CA LYS A 39 2.48 -18.12 -40.14
C LYS A 39 3.92 -18.05 -39.63
N HIS A 40 4.13 -18.37 -38.35
CA HIS A 40 5.40 -18.22 -37.65
C HIS A 40 5.73 -19.45 -36.78
N PRO A 41 6.05 -20.61 -37.40
CA PRO A 41 6.42 -21.83 -36.66
C PRO A 41 7.69 -21.66 -35.80
N GLU A 42 8.55 -20.69 -36.10
CA GLU A 42 9.72 -20.33 -35.29
C GLU A 42 9.37 -19.73 -33.92
N MET A 43 8.15 -19.22 -33.74
CA MET A 43 7.66 -18.63 -32.48
C MET A 43 6.70 -19.55 -31.71
N SER A 44 6.61 -20.83 -32.05
CA SER A 44 5.63 -21.76 -31.48
C SER A 44 5.61 -21.78 -29.94
N LEU A 45 6.77 -21.75 -29.27
CA LEU A 45 6.84 -21.76 -27.80
C LEU A 45 6.28 -20.47 -27.18
N HIS A 46 6.57 -19.32 -27.77
CA HIS A 46 6.06 -18.02 -27.35
C HIS A 46 4.54 -17.92 -27.55
N LEU A 47 4.03 -18.44 -28.68
CA LEU A 47 2.60 -18.48 -28.97
C LEU A 47 1.84 -19.45 -28.05
N ILE A 48 2.44 -20.58 -27.67
CA ILE A 48 1.89 -21.50 -26.66
C ILE A 48 1.83 -20.81 -25.29
N PHE A 49 2.90 -20.12 -24.88
CA PHE A 49 2.93 -19.36 -23.63
C PHE A 49 1.82 -18.31 -23.58
N LEU A 50 1.71 -17.45 -24.60
CA LEU A 50 0.68 -16.42 -24.67
C LEU A 50 -0.75 -17.00 -24.66
N LYS A 51 -0.96 -18.17 -25.28
CA LYS A 51 -2.24 -18.87 -25.25
C LYS A 51 -2.60 -19.39 -23.85
N THR A 52 -1.60 -19.87 -23.10
CA THR A 52 -1.76 -20.29 -21.70
C THR A 52 -2.11 -19.09 -20.82
N GLU A 53 -1.35 -17.99 -20.93
CA GLU A 53 -1.62 -16.74 -20.18
C GLU A 53 -3.00 -16.16 -20.50
N GLU A 54 -3.43 -16.21 -21.77
CA GLU A 54 -4.79 -15.81 -22.17
C GLU A 54 -5.86 -16.64 -21.46
N THR A 55 -5.67 -17.96 -21.35
CA THR A 55 -6.62 -18.88 -20.70
C THR A 55 -6.69 -18.62 -19.20
N GLU A 56 -5.55 -18.43 -18.55
CA GLU A 56 -5.48 -18.10 -17.13
C GLU A 56 -6.13 -16.75 -16.82
N LEU A 57 -5.87 -15.74 -17.66
CA LEU A 57 -6.48 -14.42 -17.55
C LEU A 57 -8.01 -14.48 -17.68
N LYS A 58 -8.53 -15.25 -18.65
CA LYS A 58 -9.98 -15.48 -18.80
C LYS A 58 -10.59 -16.13 -17.56
N ALA A 59 -9.96 -17.17 -17.02
CA ALA A 59 -10.43 -17.86 -15.83
C ALA A 59 -10.49 -16.92 -14.62
N LYS A 60 -9.44 -16.11 -14.43
CA LYS A 60 -9.36 -15.12 -13.36
C LYS A 60 -10.42 -14.03 -13.48
N LEU A 61 -10.58 -13.44 -14.68
CA LEU A 61 -11.60 -12.43 -14.93
C LEU A 61 -13.02 -12.95 -14.70
N ASN A 62 -13.31 -14.20 -15.07
CA ASN A 62 -14.60 -14.83 -14.81
C ASN A 62 -14.85 -15.08 -13.31
N CYS A 63 -13.82 -15.44 -12.55
CA CYS A 63 -13.91 -15.56 -11.09
C CYS A 63 -14.18 -14.20 -10.44
N ASP A 64 -13.42 -13.17 -10.84
CA ASP A 64 -13.58 -11.80 -10.34
C ASP A 64 -14.96 -11.23 -10.69
N LEU A 65 -15.44 -11.45 -11.91
CA LEU A 65 -16.78 -11.04 -12.34
C LEU A 65 -17.87 -11.64 -11.46
N ARG A 66 -17.74 -12.92 -11.08
CA ARG A 66 -18.71 -13.61 -10.23
C ARG A 66 -18.76 -13.01 -8.82
N GLU A 67 -17.61 -12.82 -8.20
CA GLU A 67 -17.53 -12.24 -6.85
C GLU A 67 -17.96 -10.78 -6.84
N LYS A 68 -17.64 -10.02 -7.89
CA LYS A 68 -18.08 -8.64 -8.06
C LYS A 68 -19.58 -8.53 -8.26
N LYS A 69 -20.17 -9.44 -9.03
CA LYS A 69 -21.62 -9.53 -9.20
C LYS A 69 -22.31 -9.76 -7.86
N LYS A 70 -21.82 -10.67 -7.00
CA LYS A 70 -22.37 -10.89 -5.65
C LYS A 70 -22.35 -9.60 -4.81
N LYS A 71 -21.21 -8.90 -4.79
CA LYS A 71 -21.05 -7.64 -4.04
C LYS A 71 -21.97 -6.54 -4.57
N MET A 72 -22.13 -6.42 -5.88
CA MET A 72 -23.05 -5.43 -6.46
C MET A 72 -24.50 -5.65 -6.03
N TYR A 73 -24.94 -6.91 -5.94
CA TYR A 73 -26.28 -7.21 -5.44
C TYR A 73 -26.41 -6.96 -3.94
N SER A 74 -25.36 -7.16 -3.13
CA SER A 74 -25.40 -6.83 -1.70
C SER A 74 -25.48 -5.31 -1.46
N THR A 75 -24.82 -4.50 -2.31
CA THR A 75 -24.86 -3.03 -2.22
C THR A 75 -26.28 -2.46 -2.34
N LEU A 76 -27.16 -3.10 -3.10
CA LEU A 76 -28.58 -2.71 -3.18
C LEU A 76 -29.24 -2.79 -1.81
N THR A 77 -29.08 -3.93 -1.14
CA THR A 77 -29.67 -4.18 0.17
C THR A 77 -29.06 -3.29 1.25
N GLU A 78 -27.74 -3.10 1.22
CA GLU A 78 -27.01 -2.23 2.15
C GLU A 78 -27.44 -0.76 2.00
N SER A 79 -27.47 -0.23 0.78
CA SER A 79 -27.86 1.16 0.52
C SER A 79 -29.31 1.45 0.92
N ILE A 80 -30.23 0.49 0.70
CA ILE A 80 -31.62 0.58 1.18
C ILE A 80 -31.66 0.53 2.70
N LYS A 81 -30.94 -0.41 3.34
CA LYS A 81 -30.90 -0.54 4.80
C LYS A 81 -30.39 0.73 5.47
N ASP A 82 -29.29 1.30 4.98
CA ASP A 82 -28.71 2.53 5.50
C ASP A 82 -29.65 3.72 5.33
N SER A 83 -30.30 3.80 4.17
CA SER A 83 -31.25 4.87 3.87
C SER A 83 -32.52 4.76 4.72
N MET A 84 -32.94 3.55 5.10
CA MET A 84 -34.09 3.31 5.96
C MET A 84 -33.77 3.40 7.46
N HIS A 85 -32.51 3.27 7.86
CA HIS A 85 -32.09 3.17 9.26
C HIS A 85 -32.63 4.31 10.13
N GLN A 86 -32.49 5.55 9.68
CA GLN A 86 -32.96 6.72 10.42
C GLN A 86 -34.48 6.77 10.56
N CYS A 87 -35.23 6.25 9.59
CA CYS A 87 -36.67 6.18 9.66
C CYS A 87 -37.14 5.15 10.69
N TYR A 88 -36.46 3.99 10.76
CA TYR A 88 -36.75 2.99 11.78
C TYR A 88 -36.51 3.50 13.21
N ILE A 89 -35.47 4.33 13.42
CA ILE A 89 -35.21 4.97 14.70
C ILE A 89 -36.38 5.91 15.06
N ARG A 90 -36.73 6.85 14.18
CA ARG A 90 -37.85 7.79 14.42
C ARG A 90 -39.19 7.09 14.62
N ALA A 91 -39.47 6.05 13.84
CA ALA A 91 -40.67 5.25 14.01
C ALA A 91 -40.72 4.57 15.38
N SER A 92 -39.60 4.06 15.89
CA SER A 92 -39.54 3.39 17.20
C SER A 92 -39.82 4.30 18.40
N GLU A 93 -39.69 5.62 18.23
CA GLU A 93 -39.94 6.62 19.27
C GLU A 93 -41.45 6.90 19.48
N HIS A 94 -42.31 6.48 18.54
CA HIS A 94 -43.75 6.67 18.65
C HIS A 94 -44.39 5.72 19.65
N THR A 95 -44.87 6.25 20.78
CA THR A 95 -45.58 5.50 21.82
C THR A 95 -47.01 6.02 22.03
N GLY A 96 -47.85 5.29 22.78
CA GLY A 96 -49.22 5.68 23.12
C GLY A 96 -50.31 5.27 22.10
N LYS A 97 -51.51 5.84 22.25
CA LYS A 97 -52.68 5.55 21.38
C LYS A 97 -52.39 5.96 19.92
N ASP A 98 -52.76 5.12 18.96
CA ASP A 98 -52.49 5.28 17.52
C ASP A 98 -51.00 5.25 17.10
N SER A 99 -50.12 4.73 17.95
CA SER A 99 -48.69 4.59 17.68
C SER A 99 -48.40 3.81 16.39
N LEU A 100 -49.10 2.70 16.14
CA LEU A 100 -48.94 1.89 14.93
C LEU A 100 -49.22 2.68 13.64
N LYS A 101 -50.22 3.57 13.68
CA LYS A 101 -50.58 4.42 12.54
C LYS A 101 -49.49 5.47 12.29
N ARG A 102 -49.00 6.12 13.36
CA ARG A 102 -47.89 7.09 13.26
C ARG A 102 -46.61 6.46 12.73
N MET A 103 -46.24 5.27 13.20
CA MET A 103 -45.10 4.51 12.67
C MET A 103 -45.23 4.25 11.17
N LYS A 104 -46.42 3.83 10.72
CA LYS A 104 -46.69 3.57 9.31
C LYS A 104 -46.61 4.85 8.46
N ASP A 105 -47.14 5.96 8.97
CA ASP A 105 -47.12 7.25 8.29
C ASP A 105 -45.69 7.79 8.15
N GLU A 106 -44.85 7.64 9.18
CA GLU A 106 -43.42 8.01 9.16
C GLU A 106 -42.64 7.20 8.11
N LEU A 107 -42.86 5.89 8.05
CA LEU A 107 -42.26 5.02 7.03
C LEU A 107 -42.70 5.41 5.62
N HIS A 108 -44.00 5.64 5.41
CA HIS A 108 -44.53 6.06 4.11
C HIS A 108 -43.99 7.43 3.68
N HIS A 109 -43.91 8.39 4.60
CA HIS A 109 -43.37 9.70 4.33
C HIS A 109 -41.90 9.62 3.92
N HIS A 110 -41.10 8.85 4.66
CA HIS A 110 -39.68 8.67 4.35
C HIS A 110 -39.47 7.96 3.02
N MET A 111 -40.25 6.92 2.70
CA MET A 111 -40.17 6.22 1.41
C MET A 111 -40.62 7.07 0.22
N LYS A 112 -41.58 7.98 0.41
CA LYS A 112 -42.10 8.84 -0.65
C LYS A 112 -41.22 10.07 -0.92
N ASN A 113 -40.60 10.62 0.13
CA ASN A 113 -39.79 11.83 0.03
C ASN A 113 -38.30 11.56 -0.18
N ASN A 114 -37.81 10.38 0.21
CA ASN A 114 -36.43 10.01 -0.06
C ASN A 114 -36.33 9.19 -1.35
N ASN A 115 -35.36 9.58 -2.17
CA ASN A 115 -34.98 8.90 -3.40
C ASN A 115 -34.21 7.59 -3.11
N ILE A 116 -34.71 6.74 -2.21
CA ILE A 116 -34.03 5.55 -1.65
C ILE A 116 -33.60 4.59 -2.77
N PHE A 117 -34.54 4.24 -3.64
CA PHE A 117 -34.28 3.36 -4.78
C PHE A 117 -33.37 4.01 -5.82
N HIS A 118 -33.46 5.32 -6.00
CA HIS A 118 -32.59 6.04 -6.92
C HIS A 118 -31.14 6.11 -6.41
N LYS A 119 -30.95 6.33 -5.10
CA LYS A 119 -29.63 6.27 -4.45
C LYS A 119 -29.04 4.87 -4.57
N ALA A 120 -29.80 3.84 -4.21
CA ALA A 120 -29.32 2.45 -4.33
C ALA A 120 -29.01 2.07 -5.79
N LYS A 121 -29.82 2.53 -6.76
CA LYS A 121 -29.54 2.39 -8.19
C LYS A 121 -28.24 3.10 -8.60
N LYS A 122 -28.00 4.32 -8.11
CA LYS A 122 -26.78 5.08 -8.38
C LYS A 122 -25.54 4.38 -7.82
N ASP A 123 -25.64 3.85 -6.60
CA ASP A 123 -24.55 3.11 -5.94
C ASP A 123 -24.22 1.83 -6.73
N MET A 124 -25.22 1.03 -7.11
CA MET A 124 -25.04 -0.15 -7.97
C MET A 124 -24.43 0.20 -9.33
N LEU A 125 -24.87 1.30 -9.95
CA LEU A 125 -24.34 1.75 -11.23
C LEU A 125 -22.86 2.16 -11.12
N GLY A 126 -22.48 2.82 -10.02
CA GLY A 126 -21.08 3.11 -9.71
C GLY A 126 -20.23 1.85 -9.62
N CYS A 127 -20.72 0.82 -8.92
CA CYS A 127 -20.04 -0.48 -8.86
C CYS A 127 -19.89 -1.14 -10.24
N LEU A 128 -20.89 -1.03 -11.12
CA LEU A 128 -20.83 -1.56 -12.49
C LEU A 128 -19.78 -0.84 -13.34
N ILE A 129 -19.71 0.49 -13.27
CA ILE A 129 -18.70 1.29 -13.98
C ILE A 129 -17.30 0.89 -13.52
N ASN A 130 -17.09 0.77 -12.21
CA ASN A 130 -15.82 0.35 -11.64
C ASN A 130 -15.40 -1.07 -12.08
N LEU A 131 -16.37 -1.99 -12.21
CA LEU A 131 -16.12 -3.34 -12.72
C LEU A 131 -15.65 -3.31 -14.17
N LYS A 132 -16.28 -2.50 -15.02
CA LYS A 132 -15.87 -2.34 -16.42
C LYS A 132 -14.43 -1.85 -16.53
N ASP A 133 -14.07 -0.82 -15.77
CA ASP A 133 -12.73 -0.24 -15.78
C ASP A 133 -11.68 -1.23 -15.26
N HIS A 134 -12.05 -2.02 -14.25
CA HIS A 134 -11.23 -3.09 -13.70
C HIS A 134 -10.91 -4.19 -14.73
N ILE A 135 -11.92 -4.68 -15.47
CA ILE A 135 -11.74 -5.72 -16.49
C ILE A 135 -10.81 -5.22 -17.61
N VAL A 136 -11.04 -4.00 -18.10
CA VAL A 136 -10.21 -3.39 -19.15
C VAL A 136 -8.76 -3.23 -18.68
N MET A 137 -8.56 -2.77 -17.44
CA MET A 137 -7.22 -2.59 -16.87
C MET A 137 -6.50 -3.93 -16.69
N GLN A 138 -7.16 -4.95 -16.13
CA GLN A 138 -6.57 -6.28 -15.95
C GLN A 138 -6.17 -6.89 -17.29
N LEU A 139 -7.05 -6.83 -18.30
CA LEU A 139 -6.73 -7.25 -19.67
C LEU A 139 -5.48 -6.54 -20.18
N LYS A 140 -5.46 -5.21 -20.11
CA LYS A 140 -4.34 -4.43 -20.65
C LYS A 140 -3.01 -4.72 -19.93
N CYS A 141 -2.99 -4.69 -18.61
CA CYS A 141 -1.77 -4.89 -17.83
C CYS A 141 -1.23 -6.31 -17.97
N LYS A 142 -2.08 -7.33 -17.82
CA LYS A 142 -1.64 -8.73 -17.86
C LYS A 142 -1.20 -9.16 -19.24
N LEU A 143 -1.89 -8.71 -20.29
CA LEU A 143 -1.47 -8.98 -21.67
C LEU A 143 -0.16 -8.29 -21.99
N GLN A 144 0.03 -7.03 -21.56
CA GLN A 144 1.31 -6.34 -21.75
C GLN A 144 2.46 -7.05 -21.03
N GLU A 145 2.27 -7.41 -19.75
CA GLU A 145 3.26 -8.17 -18.97
C GLU A 145 3.62 -9.49 -19.66
N SER A 146 2.60 -10.24 -20.13
CA SER A 146 2.79 -11.53 -20.81
C SER A 146 3.52 -11.35 -22.14
N MET A 147 3.21 -10.31 -22.91
CA MET A 147 3.93 -10.00 -24.15
C MET A 147 5.39 -9.60 -23.87
N ASP A 148 5.65 -8.77 -22.85
CA ASP A 148 6.99 -8.38 -22.46
C ASP A 148 7.81 -9.58 -21.95
N LEU A 149 7.19 -10.48 -21.18
CA LEU A 149 7.79 -11.73 -20.71
C LEU A 149 8.08 -12.67 -21.87
N SER A 150 7.14 -12.80 -22.80
CA SER A 150 7.32 -13.60 -24.02
C SER A 150 8.42 -13.07 -24.93
N LEU A 151 8.68 -11.76 -24.94
CA LEU A 151 9.74 -11.15 -25.76
C LEU A 151 11.11 -11.12 -25.04
N LYS A 152 11.12 -11.37 -23.73
CA LYS A 152 12.35 -11.51 -22.93
C LYS A 152 12.91 -12.93 -23.06
N THR A 153 13.54 -13.24 -24.19
CA THR A 153 14.52 -14.33 -24.23
C THR A 153 15.82 -13.90 -23.54
N PRO A 154 16.54 -14.77 -22.80
CA PRO A 154 17.83 -14.46 -22.16
C PRO A 154 18.97 -14.03 -23.11
N ASN A 155 18.72 -13.96 -24.42
CA ASN A 155 19.76 -13.89 -25.44
C ASN A 155 19.66 -12.70 -26.42
N SER A 156 18.88 -11.65 -26.13
CA SER A 156 18.78 -10.49 -27.05
C SER A 156 19.48 -9.20 -26.58
N SER A 157 20.25 -9.23 -25.48
CA SER A 157 21.03 -8.05 -25.06
C SER A 157 22.33 -8.32 -24.28
N PHE A 158 22.83 -9.57 -24.22
CA PHE A 158 24.03 -9.92 -23.45
C PHE A 158 25.03 -10.85 -24.18
N LEU A 159 25.26 -10.65 -25.47
CA LEU A 159 26.48 -11.15 -26.10
C LEU A 159 27.26 -9.97 -26.67
N PRO A 160 28.45 -9.64 -26.13
CA PRO A 160 29.48 -8.99 -26.92
C PRO A 160 29.82 -9.93 -28.09
N ASP A 161 29.93 -9.40 -29.31
CA ASP A 161 30.25 -10.17 -30.53
C ASP A 161 31.60 -10.93 -30.47
N ASP A 162 32.34 -10.85 -29.37
CA ASP A 162 33.54 -11.62 -29.12
C ASP A 162 33.59 -12.10 -27.66
N VAL A 163 33.17 -13.35 -27.44
CA VAL A 163 33.27 -14.04 -26.13
C VAL A 163 34.61 -14.77 -25.95
N THR A 164 35.57 -14.55 -26.84
CA THR A 164 36.89 -15.20 -26.78
C THR A 164 37.66 -14.80 -25.53
N VAL A 165 37.49 -13.57 -25.04
CA VAL A 165 38.17 -13.07 -23.84
C VAL A 165 37.61 -13.71 -22.57
N GLU A 166 36.29 -13.83 -22.47
CA GLU A 166 35.58 -14.46 -21.36
C GLU A 166 35.80 -15.97 -21.34
N TYR A 167 35.78 -16.63 -22.50
CA TYR A 167 36.11 -18.05 -22.64
C TYR A 167 37.56 -18.33 -22.21
N ASN A 168 38.52 -17.50 -22.62
CA ASN A 168 39.92 -17.66 -22.22
C ASN A 168 40.14 -17.37 -20.72
N LYS A 169 39.41 -16.41 -20.14
CA LYS A 169 39.40 -16.20 -18.68
C LYS A 169 38.83 -17.40 -17.94
N MET A 170 37.72 -17.96 -18.41
CA MET A 170 37.09 -19.13 -17.79
C MET A 170 37.99 -20.38 -17.90
N LYS A 171 38.65 -20.57 -19.05
CA LYS A 171 39.66 -21.62 -19.26
C LYS A 171 40.86 -21.45 -18.32
N MET A 172 41.37 -20.23 -18.16
CA MET A 172 42.45 -19.92 -17.20
C MET A 172 42.03 -20.22 -15.75
N TYR A 173 40.79 -19.90 -15.35
CA TYR A 173 40.30 -20.24 -14.01
C TYR A 173 40.11 -21.74 -13.82
N TYR A 174 39.64 -22.46 -14.84
CA TYR A 174 39.47 -23.90 -14.81
C TYR A 174 40.82 -24.62 -14.66
N GLU A 175 41.84 -24.22 -15.42
CA GLU A 175 43.21 -24.75 -15.30
C GLU A 175 43.85 -24.41 -13.94
N LYS A 176 43.56 -23.21 -13.39
CA LYS A 176 44.02 -22.79 -12.06
C LYS A 176 43.33 -23.54 -10.90
N LEU A 177 42.08 -23.95 -11.08
CA LEU A 177 41.33 -24.76 -10.11
C LEU A 177 41.78 -26.22 -10.14
N MET A 178 42.06 -26.78 -11.32
CA MET A 178 42.57 -28.14 -11.46
C MET A 178 44.05 -28.29 -11.03
N GLY A 179 44.80 -27.19 -10.96
CA GLY A 179 46.17 -27.15 -10.44
C GLY A 179 46.31 -27.06 -8.92
N CYS A 180 45.22 -26.84 -8.18
CA CYS A 180 45.23 -26.71 -6.72
C CYS A 180 44.60 -27.94 -6.05
N SER A 181 45.25 -29.10 -6.19
CA SER A 181 45.05 -30.24 -5.28
C SER A 181 46.30 -30.43 -4.44
N SER A 182 46.39 -29.67 -3.36
CA SER A 182 47.15 -30.06 -2.16
C SER A 182 46.69 -29.25 -0.95
N THR A 183 46.14 -30.00 0.01
CA THR A 183 45.97 -29.75 1.45
C THR A 183 46.52 -28.45 2.04
N VAL A 184 45.74 -27.78 2.91
CA VAL A 184 46.13 -27.41 4.30
C VAL A 184 44.88 -27.00 5.11
N GLN A 185 44.80 -27.52 6.34
CA GLN A 185 43.85 -27.25 7.43
C GLN A 185 44.15 -25.92 8.15
N PHE A 186 43.15 -25.27 8.76
CA PHE A 186 43.35 -24.53 10.02
C PHE A 186 42.09 -24.51 10.92
N THR A 187 42.34 -24.77 12.19
CA THR A 187 41.45 -24.81 13.37
C THR A 187 41.19 -23.43 14.01
N PRO A 188 40.12 -23.26 14.80
CA PRO A 188 39.80 -22.01 15.52
C PRO A 188 40.40 -21.96 16.93
N ARG A 189 40.66 -20.76 17.47
CA ARG A 189 40.92 -20.53 18.91
C ARG A 189 40.30 -19.23 19.43
N LEU A 190 39.72 -19.35 20.63
CA LEU A 190 39.25 -18.32 21.57
C LEU A 190 40.43 -17.41 22.02
N ASP A 191 40.31 -16.25 22.71
CA ASP A 191 39.56 -15.99 23.95
C ASP A 191 39.75 -14.53 24.49
N LEU A 192 38.92 -14.20 25.50
CA LEU A 192 39.15 -13.36 26.70
C LEU A 192 38.66 -11.88 26.84
N HIS A 193 37.65 -11.75 27.74
CA HIS A 193 37.33 -10.79 28.83
C HIS A 193 38.08 -9.43 28.99
N THR A 194 37.53 -8.34 29.58
CA THR A 194 36.91 -8.21 30.94
C THR A 194 36.35 -6.78 31.24
N LYS A 195 35.29 -6.69 32.06
CA LYS A 195 34.85 -5.69 33.12
C LYS A 195 34.56 -4.20 32.75
N THR A 196 33.36 -3.64 32.95
CA THR A 196 32.57 -3.20 34.17
C THR A 196 32.85 -1.76 34.62
N THR A 197 31.85 -0.87 34.57
CA THR A 197 31.61 0.15 35.63
C THR A 197 30.15 0.63 35.68
N THR A 198 29.65 0.72 36.92
CA THR A 198 28.31 1.10 37.41
C THR A 198 28.19 2.61 37.62
N PHE A 199 26.99 3.19 37.50
CA PHE A 199 26.59 4.38 38.27
C PHE A 199 25.12 4.27 38.71
N GLU A 200 24.90 4.32 40.02
CA GLU A 200 23.60 4.42 40.67
C GLU A 200 23.20 5.89 40.87
N SER A 201 21.90 6.16 40.87
CA SER A 201 21.30 7.29 41.57
C SER A 201 19.93 6.87 42.12
N GLN A 202 19.82 6.90 43.45
CA GLN A 202 18.60 6.65 44.21
C GLN A 202 17.80 7.96 44.37
N SER A 203 16.47 7.89 44.31
CA SER A 203 15.60 8.75 45.13
C SER A 203 14.16 8.22 45.21
N GLY A 204 13.74 7.90 46.44
CA GLY A 204 12.54 8.50 47.06
C GLY A 204 11.14 8.01 46.66
N ASN A 205 10.56 7.21 47.56
CA ASN A 205 9.18 6.68 47.57
C ASN A 205 8.05 7.74 47.58
N GLY A 206 6.90 7.39 47.00
CA GLY A 206 5.62 8.08 47.23
C GLY A 206 4.46 7.54 46.40
N ARG A 207 3.75 6.53 46.91
CA ARG A 207 2.49 6.00 46.31
C ARG A 207 1.37 7.03 46.42
N LYS A 208 0.69 7.31 45.31
CA LYS A 208 -0.78 7.51 45.25
C LYS A 208 -1.27 7.16 43.84
N CYS A 209 -2.15 6.16 43.79
CA CYS A 209 -2.80 5.68 42.59
C CYS A 209 -3.78 6.74 42.10
N VAL A 210 -3.48 7.32 40.93
CA VAL A 210 -4.45 8.05 40.12
C VAL A 210 -4.60 7.20 38.86
N GLN A 211 -5.81 6.77 38.55
CA GLN A 211 -6.11 6.20 37.24
C GLN A 211 -6.00 7.32 36.21
N VAL A 212 -4.78 7.52 35.73
CA VAL A 212 -4.44 8.38 34.61
C VAL A 212 -4.68 7.54 33.37
N SER A 213 -5.60 7.96 32.49
CA SER A 213 -5.61 7.52 31.09
C SER A 213 -4.16 7.48 30.60
N PRO A 214 -3.59 6.34 30.16
CA PRO A 214 -2.16 6.21 30.02
C PRO A 214 -1.65 7.28 29.04
N ASN A 215 -0.96 8.29 29.58
CA ASN A 215 -0.31 9.31 28.77
C ASN A 215 0.73 8.60 27.91
N VAL A 216 0.56 8.69 26.59
CA VAL A 216 1.50 8.13 25.63
C VAL A 216 2.82 8.87 25.78
N THR A 217 3.89 8.14 26.07
CA THR A 217 5.24 8.71 26.16
C THR A 217 5.93 8.61 24.80
N MET A 218 6.32 9.74 24.23
CA MET A 218 7.06 9.75 22.97
C MET A 218 8.51 9.38 23.19
N LEU A 219 9.03 8.47 22.37
CA LEU A 219 10.43 8.05 22.38
C LEU A 219 11.03 8.17 20.98
N THR A 220 12.28 8.62 20.91
CA THR A 220 13.06 8.64 19.67
C THR A 220 13.84 7.33 19.57
N PRO A 221 13.71 6.59 18.45
CA PRO A 221 14.43 5.34 18.28
C PRO A 221 15.90 5.61 17.99
N GLU A 222 16.76 4.74 18.52
CA GLU A 222 18.17 4.67 18.16
C GLU A 222 18.34 3.63 17.05
N ILE A 223 19.25 3.89 16.10
CA ILE A 223 19.60 2.91 15.07
C ILE A 223 20.68 1.99 15.65
N ASP A 224 20.33 0.72 15.81
CA ASP A 224 21.26 -0.31 16.25
C ASP A 224 22.13 -0.77 15.08
N LYS A 225 23.39 -0.32 15.08
CA LYS A 225 24.35 -0.61 14.00
C LYS A 225 24.83 -2.05 14.02
N GLU A 226 24.81 -2.72 15.17
CA GLU A 226 25.27 -4.11 15.32
C GLU A 226 24.21 -5.09 14.79
N LEU A 227 22.93 -4.77 15.00
CA LEU A 227 21.80 -5.55 14.49
C LEU A 227 21.38 -5.18 13.06
N THR A 228 22.02 -4.18 12.46
CA THR A 228 21.77 -3.80 11.06
C THR A 228 22.33 -4.89 10.14
N THR A 229 21.44 -5.63 9.47
CA THR A 229 21.82 -6.75 8.59
C THR A 229 22.66 -6.31 7.37
N HIS A 230 23.36 -7.26 6.72
CA HIS A 230 24.12 -7.03 5.48
C HIS A 230 23.31 -6.32 4.37
N ASN A 231 21.99 -6.44 4.40
CA ASN A 231 21.06 -5.77 3.48
C ASN A 231 20.87 -4.26 3.77
N ARG A 232 21.60 -3.70 4.75
CA ARG A 232 21.62 -2.28 5.13
C ARG A 232 20.26 -1.70 5.54
N LYS A 233 19.29 -2.51 5.95
CA LYS A 233 18.02 -2.02 6.52
C LYS A 233 18.23 -1.64 7.99
N PRO A 234 17.83 -0.42 8.41
CA PRO A 234 18.05 0.02 9.77
C PRO A 234 17.21 -0.79 10.75
N THR A 235 17.85 -1.27 11.82
CA THR A 235 17.19 -1.84 12.99
C THR A 235 17.04 -0.75 14.04
N TYR A 236 15.83 -0.57 14.55
CA TYR A 236 15.49 0.47 15.51
C TYR A 236 15.37 -0.14 16.91
N ARG A 237 15.93 0.55 17.91
CA ARG A 237 15.84 0.20 19.33
C ARG A 237 15.24 1.34 20.13
N LEU A 238 14.31 1.01 21.02
CA LEU A 238 13.65 1.93 21.94
C LEU A 238 13.75 1.39 23.36
N GLN A 239 14.42 2.13 24.24
CA GLN A 239 14.58 1.76 25.63
C GLN A 239 13.40 2.26 26.45
N CYS A 240 12.66 1.33 27.05
CA CYS A 240 11.45 1.64 27.82
C CYS A 240 11.78 1.51 29.31
N PRO A 241 11.80 2.62 30.07
CA PRO A 241 12.33 2.61 31.44
C PRO A 241 11.40 1.92 32.45
N LYS A 242 10.12 1.78 32.13
CA LYS A 242 9.07 1.27 33.02
C LYS A 242 7.86 0.79 32.23
N ALA A 243 6.91 0.16 32.92
CA ALA A 243 5.58 -0.12 32.40
C ALA A 243 4.90 1.17 31.89
N GLY A 244 4.24 1.10 30.73
CA GLY A 244 3.57 2.25 30.13
C GLY A 244 3.32 2.11 28.65
N LEU A 245 2.61 3.09 28.10
CA LEU A 245 2.31 3.20 26.67
C LEU A 245 3.31 4.14 26.02
N PHE A 246 4.07 3.64 25.04
CA PHE A 246 5.13 4.40 24.38
C PHE A 246 4.89 4.48 22.88
N GLN A 247 5.18 5.63 22.28
CA GLN A 247 5.07 5.84 20.84
C GLN A 247 6.42 6.26 20.23
N CYS A 248 6.80 5.59 19.15
CA CYS A 248 7.97 5.93 18.37
C CYS A 248 7.74 7.22 17.58
N SER A 249 8.62 8.20 17.73
CA SER A 249 8.55 9.48 17.01
C SER A 249 8.84 9.36 15.51
N SER A 250 9.59 8.35 15.08
CA SER A 250 9.98 8.17 13.66
C SER A 250 8.96 7.39 12.84
N THR A 251 8.36 6.34 13.41
CA THR A 251 7.44 5.43 12.69
C THR A 251 5.99 5.55 13.12
N GLY A 252 5.72 6.18 14.27
CA GLY A 252 4.40 6.26 14.85
C GLY A 252 3.92 4.96 15.51
N LEU A 253 4.71 3.88 15.49
CA LEU A 253 4.38 2.65 16.21
C LEU A 253 4.17 2.93 17.69
N VAL A 254 3.09 2.40 18.26
CA VAL A 254 2.80 2.48 19.70
C VAL A 254 2.82 1.08 20.28
N PHE A 255 3.30 0.93 21.51
CA PHE A 255 3.32 -0.34 22.19
C PHE A 255 3.12 -0.17 23.69
N LEU A 256 2.38 -1.12 24.28
CA LEU A 256 2.13 -1.19 25.71
C LEU A 256 3.14 -2.14 26.35
N MET A 257 3.96 -1.60 27.25
CA MET A 257 4.94 -2.34 28.03
C MET A 257 4.42 -2.63 29.43
N GLU A 258 4.60 -3.85 29.92
CA GLU A 258 4.33 -4.25 31.31
C GLU A 258 5.46 -3.91 32.28
N GLY A 259 6.66 -3.67 31.78
CA GLY A 259 7.86 -3.47 32.59
C GLY A 259 8.94 -2.72 31.83
N LYS A 260 10.11 -2.62 32.48
CA LYS A 260 11.32 -2.10 31.83
C LYS A 260 11.81 -3.10 30.78
N GLY A 261 12.10 -2.64 29.58
CA GLY A 261 12.60 -3.49 28.51
C GLY A 261 12.90 -2.72 27.24
N ASP A 262 13.49 -3.41 26.28
CA ASP A 262 13.80 -2.83 24.97
C ASP A 262 12.77 -3.30 23.95
N MET A 263 12.31 -2.36 23.12
CA MET A 263 11.55 -2.66 21.93
C MET A 263 12.50 -2.55 20.73
N ILE A 264 12.69 -3.67 20.03
CA ILE A 264 13.54 -3.75 18.85
C ILE A 264 12.63 -4.03 17.66
N TYR A 265 12.76 -3.26 16.59
CA TYR A 265 11.99 -3.53 15.38
C TYR A 265 12.72 -3.09 14.11
N MET A 266 12.29 -3.67 12.99
CA MET A 266 12.75 -3.27 11.66
C MET A 266 11.61 -3.36 10.64
N MET A 267 11.67 -2.53 9.60
CA MET A 267 10.76 -2.65 8.47
C MET A 267 11.22 -3.75 7.51
N THR A 268 10.30 -4.64 7.19
CA THR A 268 10.51 -5.79 6.31
C THR A 268 9.64 -5.64 5.06
N GLN A 269 9.82 -6.55 4.11
CA GLN A 269 9.05 -6.57 2.87
C GLN A 269 7.89 -7.55 2.99
N TRP A 270 6.76 -7.18 2.42
CA TRP A 270 5.66 -8.11 2.22
C TRP A 270 6.03 -9.15 1.19
N ASP A 271 5.75 -10.42 1.51
CA ASP A 271 5.75 -11.48 0.53
C ASP A 271 4.39 -11.49 -0.20
N SER A 272 4.41 -11.17 -1.49
CA SER A 272 3.21 -11.15 -2.33
C SER A 272 2.51 -12.51 -2.41
N SER A 273 3.24 -13.61 -2.22
CA SER A 273 2.65 -14.96 -2.26
C SER A 273 1.73 -15.22 -1.06
N LEU A 274 1.98 -14.58 0.09
CA LEU A 274 1.18 -14.73 1.31
C LEU A 274 -0.11 -13.91 1.28
N LEU A 275 -0.16 -12.87 0.46
CA LEU A 275 -1.24 -11.87 0.51
C LEU A 275 -2.53 -12.31 -0.20
N GLY A 276 -2.47 -13.26 -1.15
CA GLY A 276 -3.65 -13.73 -1.87
C GLY A 276 -4.45 -12.58 -2.51
N SER A 277 -5.72 -12.40 -2.08
CA SER A 277 -6.60 -11.30 -2.52
C SER A 277 -6.55 -10.04 -1.63
N MET A 278 -5.68 -10.04 -0.62
CA MET A 278 -5.47 -8.90 0.28
C MET A 278 -4.36 -7.99 -0.24
N THR A 279 -4.32 -6.78 0.29
CA THR A 279 -3.23 -5.83 0.04
C THR A 279 -2.69 -5.24 1.32
N PRO A 280 -1.39 -4.94 1.36
CA PRO A 280 -0.81 -4.16 2.44
C PRO A 280 -1.54 -2.82 2.63
N ALA A 281 -1.85 -2.52 3.87
CA ALA A 281 -2.38 -1.24 4.34
C ALA A 281 -1.37 -0.50 5.23
N GLY A 282 -0.15 -1.01 5.33
CA GLY A 282 0.95 -0.46 6.12
C GLY A 282 2.26 -1.21 5.90
N PRO A 283 3.37 -0.70 6.47
CA PRO A 283 4.63 -1.44 6.53
C PRO A 283 4.49 -2.75 7.32
N LEU A 284 5.29 -3.75 6.97
CA LEU A 284 5.45 -4.97 7.74
C LEU A 284 6.62 -4.79 8.72
N PHE A 285 6.35 -4.94 10.01
CA PHE A 285 7.35 -4.75 11.06
C PHE A 285 7.75 -6.09 11.65
N SER A 286 9.04 -6.43 11.60
CA SER A 286 9.60 -7.46 12.47
C SER A 286 9.81 -6.84 13.84
N ILE A 287 9.16 -7.38 14.85
CA ILE A 287 9.14 -6.82 16.21
C ILE A 287 9.67 -7.87 17.18
N ASP A 288 10.57 -7.43 18.05
CA ASP A 288 11.14 -8.24 19.12
C ASP A 288 11.23 -7.42 20.42
N CYS A 289 11.11 -8.12 21.54
CA CYS A 289 11.29 -7.58 22.87
C CYS A 289 11.95 -8.68 23.70
N PRO A 290 13.29 -8.62 23.89
CA PRO A 290 14.04 -9.67 24.59
C PRO A 290 13.49 -9.98 25.99
N GLN A 291 12.94 -8.97 26.66
CA GLN A 291 12.36 -9.09 28.00
C GLN A 291 10.89 -9.55 28.00
N GLN A 292 10.30 -9.79 26.83
CA GLN A 292 8.91 -10.23 26.64
C GLN A 292 7.88 -9.36 27.38
N CYS A 293 8.16 -8.06 27.49
CA CYS A 293 7.36 -7.10 28.25
C CYS A 293 6.26 -6.44 27.40
N VAL A 294 6.22 -6.67 26.09
CA VAL A 294 5.22 -6.09 25.19
C VAL A 294 3.91 -6.86 25.29
N ARG A 295 2.80 -6.14 25.51
CA ARG A 295 1.44 -6.73 25.58
C ARG A 295 0.51 -6.30 24.46
N GLN A 296 0.64 -5.06 24.01
CA GLN A 296 -0.17 -4.54 22.91
C GLN A 296 0.70 -3.80 21.91
N LEU A 297 0.31 -3.88 20.64
CA LEU A 297 0.88 -3.13 19.55
C LEU A 297 -0.21 -2.28 18.90
N HIS A 298 0.08 -1.01 18.64
CA HIS A 298 -0.79 -0.16 17.84
C HIS A 298 -0.07 0.17 16.54
N LEU A 299 -0.60 -0.39 15.45
CA LEU A 299 -0.07 -0.26 14.10
C LEU A 299 -0.66 0.98 13.42
N PRO A 300 0.14 1.91 12.89
CA PRO A 300 -0.36 3.11 12.25
C PRO A 300 -1.02 2.80 10.90
N HIS A 301 -2.23 3.33 10.69
CA HIS A 301 -2.92 3.29 9.40
C HIS A 301 -3.15 4.69 8.85
N CYS A 302 -3.50 4.75 7.56
CA CYS A 302 -3.74 5.99 6.84
C CYS A 302 -5.18 6.14 6.33
N MET A 303 -6.11 5.28 6.73
CA MET A 303 -7.51 5.39 6.32
C MET A 303 -8.14 6.72 6.75
N CYS A 304 -9.04 7.26 5.94
CA CYS A 304 -9.79 8.49 6.23
C CYS A 304 -11.10 8.23 6.97
N ASP A 305 -11.64 7.02 6.89
CA ASP A 305 -12.88 6.64 7.57
C ASP A 305 -12.57 5.84 8.83
N GLU A 306 -13.16 6.24 9.95
CA GLU A 306 -13.00 5.60 11.26
C GLU A 306 -13.85 4.33 11.41
N LYS A 307 -14.82 4.13 10.50
CA LYS A 307 -15.71 2.96 10.47
C LYS A 307 -15.31 1.91 9.43
N ASP A 308 -14.10 2.01 8.88
CA ASP A 308 -13.62 1.07 7.88
C ASP A 308 -13.24 -0.25 8.55
N ASP A 309 -14.22 -1.15 8.73
CA ASP A 309 -14.07 -2.54 9.20
C ASP A 309 -13.20 -3.41 8.26
N ASN A 310 -12.54 -2.81 7.25
CA ASN A 310 -11.74 -3.50 6.26
C ASN A 310 -10.24 -3.61 6.60
N LEU A 311 -9.79 -3.15 7.78
CA LEU A 311 -8.42 -3.35 8.24
C LEU A 311 -8.32 -4.61 9.10
N SER A 312 -7.36 -5.47 8.78
CA SER A 312 -6.99 -6.61 9.63
C SER A 312 -5.49 -6.60 9.90
N VAL A 313 -5.09 -7.27 10.98
CA VAL A 313 -3.67 -7.43 11.30
C VAL A 313 -3.19 -8.76 10.74
N ALA A 314 -2.13 -8.75 9.95
CA ALA A 314 -1.41 -9.95 9.59
C ALA A 314 -0.31 -10.21 10.62
N HIS A 315 -0.25 -11.44 11.12
CA HIS A 315 0.83 -11.97 11.93
C HIS A 315 1.53 -13.04 11.09
N VAL A 316 2.82 -12.84 10.78
CA VAL A 316 3.59 -13.74 9.93
C VAL A 316 4.68 -14.43 10.74
N THR A 317 4.61 -15.76 10.82
CA THR A 317 5.55 -16.60 11.57
C THR A 317 5.91 -17.82 10.73
N ASP A 318 7.20 -18.13 10.62
CA ASP A 318 7.72 -19.29 9.88
C ASP A 318 7.19 -19.42 8.44
N GLY A 319 7.04 -18.27 7.75
CA GLY A 319 6.55 -18.22 6.37
C GLY A 319 5.03 -18.40 6.22
N ASN A 320 4.28 -18.52 7.32
CA ASN A 320 2.83 -18.59 7.32
C ASN A 320 2.22 -17.28 7.81
N MET A 321 1.11 -16.87 7.20
CA MET A 321 0.37 -15.66 7.58
C MET A 321 -0.96 -16.03 8.25
N GLU A 322 -1.15 -15.53 9.47
CA GLU A 322 -2.41 -15.59 10.21
C GLU A 322 -3.06 -14.19 10.24
N ILE A 323 -4.40 -14.15 10.16
CA ILE A 323 -5.17 -12.92 10.29
C ILE A 323 -5.62 -12.79 11.74
N VAL A 324 -5.06 -11.80 12.45
CA VAL A 324 -5.43 -11.45 13.81
C VAL A 324 -6.47 -10.34 13.79
N GLN A 325 -7.57 -10.55 14.50
CA GLN A 325 -8.63 -9.56 14.61
C GLN A 325 -8.19 -8.39 15.50
N PRO A 326 -8.36 -7.14 15.05
CA PRO A 326 -8.09 -5.98 15.88
C PRO A 326 -8.92 -5.98 17.16
N LEU A 327 -8.32 -5.56 18.28
CA LEU A 327 -9.06 -5.24 19.50
C LEU A 327 -9.88 -3.96 19.31
N LYS A 328 -9.28 -2.96 18.65
CA LYS A 328 -9.90 -1.67 18.38
C LYS A 328 -9.18 -0.97 17.23
N THR A 329 -9.95 -0.38 16.33
CA THR A 329 -9.43 0.56 15.34
C THR A 329 -9.75 1.98 15.79
N THR A 330 -8.75 2.85 15.80
CA THR A 330 -8.88 4.28 16.13
C THR A 330 -8.78 5.11 14.85
N ALA A 331 -8.79 6.44 14.96
CA ALA A 331 -8.56 7.31 13.80
C ALA A 331 -7.17 7.17 13.16
N THR A 332 -6.18 6.65 13.89
CA THR A 332 -4.77 6.64 13.46
C THR A 332 -4.07 5.31 13.63
N HIS A 333 -4.54 4.43 14.51
CA HIS A 333 -3.93 3.14 14.80
C HIS A 333 -4.94 2.00 14.90
N VAL A 334 -4.50 0.82 14.52
CA VAL A 334 -5.16 -0.47 14.79
C VAL A 334 -4.46 -1.12 15.99
N ILE A 335 -5.22 -1.43 17.03
CA ILE A 335 -4.72 -1.97 18.30
C ILE A 335 -4.90 -3.49 18.30
N VAL A 336 -3.84 -4.21 18.63
CA VAL A 336 -3.83 -5.68 18.74
C VAL A 336 -3.09 -6.14 19.99
N THR A 337 -3.57 -7.20 20.61
CA THR A 337 -2.89 -7.87 21.73
C THR A 337 -1.85 -8.83 21.17
N ILE A 338 -0.65 -8.83 21.74
CA ILE A 338 0.46 -9.65 21.29
C ILE A 338 0.65 -10.82 22.25
N THR A 339 0.61 -12.04 21.72
CA THR A 339 0.93 -13.28 22.46
C THR A 339 2.31 -13.82 22.07
N HIS A 340 2.70 -13.66 20.82
CA HIS A 340 3.99 -14.06 20.26
C HIS A 340 4.57 -12.92 19.43
N LEU A 341 5.88 -12.70 19.52
CA LEU A 341 6.57 -11.63 18.79
C LEU A 341 7.11 -12.20 17.47
N SER A 342 6.82 -11.53 16.36
CA SER A 342 7.27 -11.91 15.02
C SER A 342 7.04 -10.72 14.05
N LEU A 343 6.55 -10.98 12.83
CA LEU A 343 6.23 -9.96 11.84
C LEU A 343 4.76 -9.56 11.94
N PHE A 344 4.50 -8.26 12.05
CA PHE A 344 3.16 -7.67 12.14
C PHE A 344 2.96 -6.58 11.11
N GLY A 345 1.83 -6.60 10.41
CA GLY A 345 1.49 -5.60 9.41
C GLY A 345 0.00 -5.45 9.23
N LEU A 346 -0.43 -4.35 8.63
CA LEU A 346 -1.84 -4.14 8.31
C LEU A 346 -2.13 -4.62 6.90
N ILE A 347 -3.23 -5.34 6.75
CA ILE A 347 -3.77 -5.77 5.47
C ILE A 347 -5.19 -5.26 5.31
N ARG A 348 -5.62 -5.14 4.06
CA ARG A 348 -6.98 -4.76 3.70
C ARG A 348 -7.42 -5.42 2.41
N ASN A 349 -8.72 -5.37 2.17
CA ASN A 349 -9.29 -5.85 0.91
C ASN A 349 -8.76 -5.04 -0.29
N TRP A 350 -8.33 -5.73 -1.34
CA TRP A 350 -7.76 -5.13 -2.55
C TRP A 350 -8.71 -4.17 -3.30
N PHE A 351 -10.01 -4.29 -3.06
CA PHE A 351 -11.04 -3.50 -3.74
C PHE A 351 -11.37 -2.16 -3.07
N SER A 352 -10.74 -1.84 -1.95
CA SER A 352 -10.91 -0.55 -1.32
C SER A 352 -10.19 0.52 -2.16
N PHE A 353 -10.94 1.37 -2.86
CA PHE A 353 -10.41 2.57 -3.51
C PHE A 353 -10.69 3.81 -2.66
N LEU A 354 -10.96 3.62 -1.38
CA LEU A 354 -11.25 4.73 -0.49
C LEU A 354 -10.03 5.65 -0.41
N PRO A 355 -10.25 6.98 -0.42
CA PRO A 355 -9.17 7.94 -0.23
C PRO A 355 -8.43 7.68 1.09
N VAL A 356 -7.12 7.81 1.04
CA VAL A 356 -6.23 7.59 2.17
C VAL A 356 -5.43 8.86 2.46
N ARG A 357 -5.16 9.09 3.75
CA ARG A 357 -4.22 10.11 4.20
C ARG A 357 -2.86 9.79 3.60
N SER A 358 -2.35 10.73 2.85
CA SER A 358 -1.14 10.60 2.06
C SER A 358 -0.19 11.74 2.39
N GLN A 359 1.00 11.64 1.84
CA GLN A 359 2.04 12.65 1.97
C GLN A 359 2.78 12.86 0.64
N VAL A 360 3.18 14.09 0.40
CA VAL A 360 4.10 14.50 -0.66
C VAL A 360 5.45 14.77 -0.04
N LEU A 361 6.44 13.96 -0.38
CA LEU A 361 7.82 14.14 0.06
C LEU A 361 8.68 14.70 -1.07
N LEU A 362 9.55 15.63 -0.72
CA LEU A 362 10.38 16.38 -1.65
C LEU A 362 11.85 16.14 -1.34
N PHE A 363 12.58 15.63 -2.33
CA PHE A 363 14.01 15.36 -2.22
C PHE A 363 14.78 16.07 -3.32
N PHE A 364 15.71 16.92 -2.90
CA PHE A 364 16.62 17.60 -3.78
C PHE A 364 17.83 16.71 -4.08
N ARG A 365 18.02 16.33 -5.34
CA ARG A 365 19.16 15.53 -5.77
C ARG A 365 20.16 16.41 -6.55
N PRO A 366 21.39 16.60 -6.03
CA PRO A 366 22.45 17.29 -6.77
C PRO A 366 22.97 16.41 -7.92
N GLN A 367 23.26 17.00 -9.09
CA GLN A 367 24.06 16.32 -10.13
C GLN A 367 25.54 16.67 -9.97
N TRP A 368 26.35 15.68 -9.59
CA TRP A 368 27.79 15.81 -9.33
C TRP A 368 28.57 16.46 -10.49
N ASN A 369 28.19 16.15 -11.74
CA ASN A 369 28.93 16.60 -12.92
C ASN A 369 28.40 17.91 -13.54
N ARG A 370 27.26 18.43 -13.08
CA ARG A 370 26.64 19.67 -13.62
C ARG A 370 25.91 20.42 -12.50
N PRO A 371 26.58 21.31 -11.75
CA PRO A 371 25.97 22.03 -10.61
C PRO A 371 24.75 22.90 -10.98
N GLN A 372 24.59 23.24 -12.26
CA GLN A 372 23.43 23.96 -12.80
C GLN A 372 22.20 23.08 -13.07
N LYS A 373 22.35 21.75 -13.02
CA LYS A 373 21.25 20.79 -13.22
C LYS A 373 20.83 20.21 -11.88
N ARG A 374 19.68 20.67 -11.40
CA ARG A 374 19.10 20.27 -10.13
C ARG A 374 17.86 19.43 -10.39
N ILE A 375 17.75 18.26 -9.76
CA ILE A 375 16.58 17.39 -9.89
C ILE A 375 15.80 17.42 -8.59
N LEU A 376 14.53 17.78 -8.67
CA LEU A 376 13.59 17.64 -7.57
C LEU A 376 12.80 16.34 -7.76
N ASN A 377 13.04 15.39 -6.87
CA ASN A 377 12.23 14.19 -6.74
C ASN A 377 11.00 14.49 -5.89
N VAL A 378 9.82 14.19 -6.42
CA VAL A 378 8.54 14.33 -5.75
C VAL A 378 7.93 12.94 -5.59
N MET A 379 7.69 12.53 -4.35
CA MET A 379 7.20 11.19 -4.01
C MET A 379 5.81 11.31 -3.41
N LEU A 380 4.84 10.60 -3.98
CA LEU A 380 3.50 10.47 -3.41
C LEU A 380 3.46 9.15 -2.63
N LEU A 381 3.29 9.21 -1.32
CA LEU A 381 3.33 8.03 -0.45
C LEU A 381 2.14 8.02 0.54
N PRO A 382 1.70 6.86 1.01
CA PRO A 382 0.80 6.77 2.15
C PRO A 382 1.39 7.46 3.39
N LYS A 383 0.55 8.09 4.22
CA LYS A 383 1.02 8.81 5.43
C LYS A 383 1.70 7.91 6.47
N ASN A 384 1.34 6.64 6.51
CA ASN A 384 1.92 5.66 7.44
C ASN A 384 3.21 5.01 6.92
N VAL A 385 3.77 5.49 5.80
CA VAL A 385 5.17 5.21 5.42
C VAL A 385 6.09 6.15 6.21
N PRO A 386 7.02 5.63 7.03
CA PRO A 386 7.92 6.47 7.82
C PRO A 386 8.91 7.26 6.95
N LEU A 387 9.06 8.56 7.23
CA LEU A 387 10.00 9.43 6.52
C LEU A 387 11.45 8.91 6.60
N CYS A 388 11.87 8.42 7.77
CA CYS A 388 13.22 7.94 8.01
C CYS A 388 13.63 6.79 7.05
N GLU A 389 12.67 5.94 6.66
CA GLU A 389 12.92 4.86 5.70
C GLU A 389 13.11 5.41 4.29
N VAL A 390 12.28 6.38 3.89
CA VAL A 390 12.38 7.03 2.57
C VAL A 390 13.68 7.81 2.44
N GLU A 391 14.07 8.56 3.48
CA GLU A 391 15.35 9.29 3.54
C GLU A 391 16.55 8.34 3.41
N HIS A 392 16.52 7.21 4.12
CA HIS A 392 17.59 6.22 4.05
C HIS A 392 17.73 5.60 2.66
N GLN A 393 16.66 5.49 1.88
CA GLN A 393 16.70 5.01 0.50
C GLN A 393 17.13 6.11 -0.50
N GLN A 394 16.90 7.39 -0.20
CA GLN A 394 17.27 8.52 -1.06
C GLN A 394 18.70 9.06 -0.79
N LYS A 395 19.67 8.19 -0.45
CA LYS A 395 21.06 8.59 -0.13
C LYS A 395 21.64 9.55 -1.17
N GLY A 396 22.24 10.64 -0.68
CA GLY A 396 22.80 11.70 -1.52
C GLY A 396 21.78 12.73 -1.99
N SER A 397 20.51 12.64 -1.58
CA SER A 397 19.51 13.69 -1.77
C SER A 397 19.21 14.39 -0.44
N THR A 398 18.85 15.68 -0.48
CA THR A 398 18.45 16.47 0.68
C THR A 398 16.94 16.54 0.78
N PHE A 399 16.37 16.13 1.92
CA PHE A 399 14.94 16.29 2.17
C PHE A 399 14.58 17.77 2.34
N ILE A 400 13.49 18.21 1.69
CA ILE A 400 12.96 19.58 1.84
C ILE A 400 11.77 19.51 2.77
N GLN A 401 11.91 20.09 3.96
CA GLN A 401 10.82 20.18 4.92
C GLN A 401 9.73 21.13 4.38
N SER A 402 8.53 20.61 4.21
CA SER A 402 7.39 21.36 3.68
C SER A 402 6.04 20.84 4.20
N SER A 403 4.94 21.51 3.85
CA SER A 403 3.60 20.94 4.00
C SER A 403 3.50 19.66 3.16
N SER A 404 3.47 18.49 3.79
CA SER A 404 3.45 17.22 3.07
C SER A 404 2.06 16.58 3.00
N LYS A 405 1.18 16.86 3.97
CA LYS A 405 -0.11 16.17 4.14
C LYS A 405 -1.07 16.41 2.97
N CYS A 406 -1.66 15.34 2.45
CA CYS A 406 -2.73 15.39 1.46
C CYS A 406 -3.64 14.15 1.59
N THR A 407 -4.68 14.08 0.78
CA THR A 407 -5.55 12.90 0.66
C THR A 407 -5.54 12.45 -0.78
N LEU A 408 -5.18 11.19 -1.02
CA LEU A 408 -5.08 10.62 -2.37
C LEU A 408 -5.88 9.32 -2.43
N THR A 409 -6.42 9.05 -3.60
CA THR A 409 -7.14 7.84 -3.94
C THR A 409 -6.13 6.82 -4.45
N PRO A 410 -6.04 5.63 -3.83
CA PRO A 410 -5.19 4.54 -4.32
C PRO A 410 -5.36 4.32 -5.82
N ARG A 411 -4.26 4.26 -6.57
CA ARG A 411 -4.22 4.13 -8.04
C ARG A 411 -4.81 5.32 -8.81
N GLY A 412 -5.11 6.42 -8.15
CA GLY A 412 -5.53 7.67 -8.78
C GLY A 412 -4.43 8.26 -9.67
N LYS A 413 -4.83 8.97 -10.72
CA LYS A 413 -3.91 9.66 -11.64
C LYS A 413 -3.77 11.11 -11.21
N TYR A 414 -2.55 11.54 -10.98
CA TYR A 414 -2.24 12.87 -10.50
C TYR A 414 -1.32 13.62 -11.45
N GLY A 415 -1.55 14.93 -11.57
CA GLY A 415 -0.72 15.87 -12.30
C GLY A 415 0.12 16.70 -11.35
N LEU A 416 1.44 16.69 -11.49
CA LEU A 416 2.31 17.66 -10.85
C LEU A 416 2.43 18.90 -11.74
N CYS A 417 2.05 20.06 -11.20
CA CYS A 417 2.28 21.36 -11.79
C CYS A 417 3.41 22.07 -11.04
N CYS A 418 4.49 22.38 -11.73
CA CYS A 418 5.60 23.16 -11.21
C CYS A 418 5.61 24.52 -11.89
N LYS A 419 5.40 25.59 -11.13
CA LYS A 419 5.42 26.98 -11.60
C LYS A 419 6.59 27.71 -10.98
N LEU A 420 7.41 28.30 -11.86
CA LEU A 420 8.43 29.26 -11.46
C LEU A 420 7.78 30.63 -11.31
N VAL A 421 7.77 31.16 -10.09
CA VAL A 421 7.00 32.36 -9.75
C VAL A 421 7.48 33.59 -10.52
N ALA A 422 8.78 33.68 -10.87
CA ALA A 422 9.33 34.83 -11.59
C ALA A 422 9.08 34.79 -13.10
N ASN A 423 9.08 33.61 -13.73
CA ASN A 423 9.14 33.51 -15.20
C ASN A 423 7.86 32.94 -15.84
N SER A 424 6.81 32.69 -15.06
CA SER A 424 5.53 32.08 -15.48
C SER A 424 5.61 30.72 -16.20
N SER A 425 6.82 30.16 -16.35
CA SER A 425 7.02 28.86 -16.97
C SER A 425 6.42 27.76 -16.08
N THR A 426 5.61 26.91 -16.72
CA THR A 426 4.89 25.82 -16.06
C THR A 426 5.34 24.50 -16.65
N LYS A 427 5.90 23.61 -15.82
CA LYS A 427 6.18 22.22 -16.21
C LYS A 427 5.09 21.33 -15.61
N THR A 428 4.39 20.57 -16.45
CA THR A 428 3.39 19.59 -16.03
C THR A 428 3.88 18.18 -16.26
N LYS A 429 3.67 17.31 -15.28
CA LYS A 429 3.89 15.86 -15.40
C LYS A 429 2.66 15.12 -14.88
N SER A 430 2.38 13.95 -15.43
CA SER A 430 1.35 13.04 -14.91
C SER A 430 2.01 11.77 -14.38
N GLY A 431 1.38 11.18 -13.37
CA GLY A 431 1.88 10.01 -12.66
C GLY A 431 0.73 9.37 -11.89
N GLN A 432 0.91 8.12 -11.52
CA GLN A 432 -0.08 7.38 -10.73
C GLN A 432 0.34 7.38 -9.27
N PHE A 433 -0.63 7.47 -8.36
CA PHE A 433 -0.37 7.21 -6.95
C PHE A 433 -0.39 5.70 -6.72
N ASP A 434 0.80 5.11 -6.70
CA ASP A 434 1.01 3.72 -6.36
C ASP A 434 0.86 3.58 -4.85
N TYR A 435 -0.32 3.12 -4.43
CA TYR A 435 -0.60 2.76 -3.05
C TYR A 435 0.02 1.40 -2.77
N ASP A 436 1.34 1.38 -2.60
CA ASP A 436 2.09 0.19 -2.25
C ASP A 436 3.06 0.47 -1.09
N TYR A 437 3.61 -0.62 -0.55
CA TYR A 437 4.65 -0.62 0.48
C TYR A 437 5.85 -1.38 -0.07
N SER A 438 6.19 -1.06 -1.32
CA SER A 438 7.25 -1.69 -2.09
C SER A 438 8.61 -1.56 -1.40
N PRO A 439 9.55 -2.47 -1.69
CA PRO A 439 10.89 -2.46 -1.09
C PRO A 439 11.67 -1.17 -1.35
N ASN A 440 11.41 -0.53 -2.48
CA ASN A 440 12.10 0.66 -2.95
C ASN A 440 11.09 1.77 -3.24
N PHE A 441 11.23 2.91 -2.57
CA PHE A 441 10.41 4.09 -2.81
C PHE A 441 11.00 4.89 -3.97
N HIS A 442 10.33 4.82 -5.13
CA HIS A 442 10.70 5.58 -6.32
C HIS A 442 9.96 6.92 -6.37
N PRO A 443 10.58 7.98 -6.94
CA PRO A 443 9.88 9.24 -7.12
C PRO A 443 8.77 9.10 -8.15
N THR A 444 7.54 9.51 -7.78
CA THR A 444 6.40 9.58 -8.70
C THR A 444 6.65 10.62 -9.80
N PHE A 445 7.33 11.72 -9.48
CA PHE A 445 7.73 12.72 -10.45
C PHE A 445 9.18 13.15 -10.23
N GLN A 446 9.85 13.47 -11.34
CA GLN A 446 11.15 14.13 -11.31
C GLN A 446 11.06 15.45 -12.07
N VAL A 447 11.36 16.56 -11.41
CA VAL A 447 11.36 17.89 -12.03
C VAL A 447 12.80 18.34 -12.24
N PHE A 448 13.16 18.57 -13.49
CA PHE A 448 14.46 19.14 -13.85
C PHE A 448 14.36 20.66 -13.72
N LEU A 449 15.13 21.23 -12.81
CA LEU A 449 15.21 22.66 -12.53
C LEU A 449 16.38 23.27 -13.31
N ASP A 450 16.47 22.97 -14.61
CA ASP A 450 17.48 23.54 -15.51
C ASP A 450 17.31 25.06 -15.60
N CYS A 451 18.43 25.80 -15.60
CA CYS A 451 18.50 27.26 -15.77
C CYS A 451 17.88 28.12 -14.65
N MET A 452 17.76 27.60 -13.42
CA MET A 452 17.37 28.47 -12.30
C MET A 452 18.53 29.38 -11.87
N SER A 453 18.31 30.69 -11.92
CA SER A 453 19.25 31.73 -11.44
C SER A 453 19.40 31.78 -9.91
N GLY A 454 18.69 30.91 -9.18
CA GLY A 454 18.68 30.87 -7.70
C GLY A 454 17.81 31.95 -7.04
N ALA A 455 17.07 32.76 -7.82
CA ALA A 455 16.27 33.86 -7.31
C ALA A 455 14.75 33.58 -7.26
N GLU A 456 14.30 32.38 -7.63
CA GLU A 456 12.88 32.11 -7.91
C GLU A 456 12.28 31.13 -6.89
N ASN A 457 11.14 31.52 -6.30
CA ASN A 457 10.32 30.60 -5.52
C ASN A 457 9.67 29.57 -6.46
N ILE A 458 9.64 28.31 -6.02
CA ILE A 458 8.99 27.24 -6.76
C ILE A 458 7.63 26.98 -6.13
N ARG A 459 6.56 27.15 -6.92
CA ARG A 459 5.22 26.72 -6.52
C ARG A 459 4.93 25.35 -7.12
N LEU A 460 4.69 24.37 -6.27
CA LEU A 460 4.23 23.05 -6.66
C LEU A 460 2.75 22.90 -6.34
N SER A 461 2.02 22.24 -7.23
CA SER A 461 0.63 21.87 -7.01
C SER A 461 0.37 20.49 -7.57
N LEU A 462 -0.34 19.66 -6.80
CA LEU A 462 -0.79 18.35 -7.23
C LEU A 462 -2.28 18.45 -7.62
N LEU A 463 -2.59 17.99 -8.82
CA LEU A 463 -3.91 18.04 -9.44
C LEU A 463 -4.45 16.63 -9.60
N ASP A 464 -5.67 16.38 -9.16
CA ASP A 464 -6.36 15.10 -9.40
C ASP A 464 -6.95 15.08 -10.81
N ARG A 465 -6.36 14.25 -11.68
CA ARG A 465 -6.81 14.14 -13.08
C ARG A 465 -8.17 13.46 -13.22
N GLY A 466 -8.56 12.65 -12.24
CA GLY A 466 -9.89 12.02 -12.20
C GLY A 466 -11.01 12.97 -11.79
N SER A 467 -10.64 14.10 -11.17
CA SER A 467 -11.57 15.08 -10.58
C SER A 467 -11.44 16.45 -11.24
N ASN A 468 -11.44 16.51 -12.58
CA ASN A 468 -11.34 17.74 -13.38
C ASN A 468 -10.16 18.66 -12.96
N ASP A 469 -8.99 18.07 -12.71
CA ASP A 469 -7.78 18.78 -12.29
C ASP A 469 -7.94 19.56 -10.97
N GLN A 470 -8.82 19.09 -10.07
CA GLN A 470 -8.95 19.66 -8.73
C GLN A 470 -7.60 19.61 -8.01
N ARG A 471 -7.19 20.75 -7.43
CA ARG A 471 -5.96 20.84 -6.64
C ARG A 471 -6.16 20.13 -5.31
N VAL A 472 -5.37 19.07 -5.07
CA VAL A 472 -5.43 18.26 -3.84
C VAL A 472 -4.27 18.55 -2.88
N TRP A 473 -3.23 19.22 -3.36
CA TRP A 473 -2.09 19.65 -2.55
C TRP A 473 -1.35 20.82 -3.21
N GLU A 474 -0.76 21.69 -2.39
CA GLU A 474 0.17 22.71 -2.85
C GLU A 474 1.24 23.02 -1.83
N CYS A 475 2.37 23.49 -2.34
CA CYS A 475 3.47 23.97 -1.54
C CYS A 475 4.23 25.07 -2.27
N LEU A 476 4.70 26.06 -1.51
CA LEU A 476 5.70 27.01 -1.94
C LEU A 476 7.03 26.61 -1.32
N ILE A 477 8.02 26.29 -2.15
CA ILE A 477 9.39 26.09 -1.70
C ILE A 477 10.05 27.47 -1.73
N PRO A 478 10.33 28.08 -0.56
CA PRO A 478 11.01 29.36 -0.52
C PRO A 478 12.45 29.20 -1.02
N LYS A 479 13.02 30.30 -1.49
CA LYS A 479 14.45 30.40 -1.78
C LYS A 479 15.28 29.90 -0.58
N GLY A 480 16.29 29.10 -0.87
CA GLY A 480 17.40 28.76 0.03
C GLY A 480 18.66 29.50 -0.38
#